data_AF-A0A1A8PHK2-F1
#
_entry.id   AF-A0A1A8PHK2-F1
#
_cell.length_a   1.000
_cell.length_b   1.000
_cell.length_c   1.000
_cell.angle_alpha   90.00
_cell.angle_beta   90.00
_cell.angle_gamma   90.00
#
_symmetry.space_group_name_H-M   'P 1'
#
loop_
_entity.id
_entity.type
_entity.pdbx_description
1 polymer ?
#
loop_
_entity_poly.entity_id
_entity_poly.type
_entity_poly.pdbx_seq_one_letter_code
_entity_poly.pdbx_strand_id
1 'polypeptide(L)'
;RLAKVSPLPFYAMRFNERELVSLSRQPSEMAAEMGMRGPKKGDVVKRRLVKLVVNFLFYFRTDEEEPIGALLLEQCRVEKEDSQTFSITFLDETEKKYVFECNSEEQCKEWIDSIIKASYEFMRRNLIFFRTEIHRLTGKDPLEQYGISDETRFQVSNGQLLKRRDTSSL
;
A
#
# COMPACT_ATOMS: atom_id res chain seq x y z
N ARG A 1 -4.48 20.11 19.35
CA ARG A 1 -3.02 20.41 19.23
C ARG A 1 -2.68 20.40 17.76
N LEU A 2 -2.31 21.56 17.23
CA LEU A 2 -2.13 21.83 15.80
C LEU A 2 -0.85 21.16 15.27
N ALA A 3 -0.97 20.39 14.19
CA ALA A 3 0.17 19.83 13.46
C ALA A 3 0.80 20.89 12.55
N LYS A 4 2.13 20.91 12.52
CA LYS A 4 2.98 21.88 11.82
C LYS A 4 2.67 21.97 10.31
N VAL A 5 2.60 23.20 9.83
CA VAL A 5 2.62 23.58 8.41
C VAL A 5 4.08 23.73 7.98
N SER A 6 4.49 23.00 6.94
CA SER A 6 5.68 23.28 6.13
C SER A 6 5.30 23.25 4.64
N PRO A 7 5.87 24.11 3.78
CA PRO A 7 5.30 24.41 2.47
C PRO A 7 5.91 23.55 1.34
N LEU A 8 5.05 22.69 0.75
CA LEU A 8 4.98 22.19 -0.65
C LEU A 8 6.08 21.25 -1.22
N PRO A 9 5.80 20.39 -2.23
CA PRO A 9 4.54 19.78 -2.68
C PRO A 9 4.72 18.32 -3.22
N PHE A 10 4.51 17.28 -2.42
CA PHE A 10 4.15 15.96 -2.98
C PHE A 10 3.08 15.36 -2.07
N TYR A 11 2.07 14.76 -2.69
CA TYR A 11 0.76 14.44 -2.12
C TYR A 11 0.83 13.54 -0.88
N ALA A 12 0.98 14.11 0.31
CA ALA A 12 0.58 13.41 1.52
C ALA A 12 -0.94 13.26 1.48
N MET A 13 -1.44 12.06 1.21
CA MET A 13 -2.88 11.79 1.29
C MET A 13 -3.36 12.14 2.69
N ARG A 14 -4.34 13.04 2.75
CA ARG A 14 -4.98 13.45 4.01
C ARG A 14 -6.28 12.67 4.12
N PHE A 15 -6.37 11.83 5.14
CA PHE A 15 -7.57 11.05 5.42
C PHE A 15 -8.36 11.67 6.57
N ASN A 16 -9.68 11.58 6.47
CA ASN A 16 -10.56 11.87 7.58
C ASN A 16 -10.55 10.69 8.56
N GLU A 17 -10.30 10.95 9.84
CA GLU A 17 -10.27 9.91 10.89
C GLU A 17 -11.56 9.08 10.91
N ARG A 18 -12.72 9.72 10.68
CA ARG A 18 -14.02 9.02 10.63
C ARG A 18 -14.12 8.05 9.45
N GLU A 19 -13.57 8.42 8.30
CA GLU A 19 -13.55 7.57 7.11
C GLU A 19 -12.60 6.40 7.31
N LEU A 20 -11.44 6.62 7.94
CA LEU A 20 -10.50 5.54 8.28
C LEU A 20 -11.13 4.52 9.25
N VAL A 21 -11.83 4.99 10.29
CA VAL A 21 -12.55 4.10 11.20
C VAL A 21 -13.64 3.33 10.45
N SER A 22 -14.42 4.00 9.59
CA SER A 22 -15.43 3.34 8.76
C SER A 22 -14.82 2.28 7.82
N LEU A 23 -13.68 2.59 7.17
CA LEU A 23 -12.97 1.68 6.29
C LEU A 23 -12.45 0.46 7.06
N SER A 24 -11.91 0.67 8.27
CA SER A 24 -11.37 -0.41 9.11
C SER A 24 -12.40 -1.47 9.52
N ARG A 25 -13.69 -1.12 9.47
CA ARG A 25 -14.83 -2.01 9.77
C ARG A 25 -15.30 -2.81 8.55
N GLN A 26 -14.83 -2.51 7.34
CA GLN A 26 -15.16 -3.28 6.15
C GLN A 26 -14.57 -4.71 6.21
N PRO A 27 -15.08 -5.64 5.37
CA PRO A 27 -14.47 -6.96 5.21
C PRO A 27 -12.99 -6.84 4.85
N SER A 28 -12.17 -7.61 5.54
CA SER A 28 -10.72 -7.66 5.33
C SER A 28 -10.33 -8.80 4.42
N GLU A 29 -9.37 -8.58 3.52
CA GLU A 29 -8.75 -9.65 2.73
C GLU A 29 -8.02 -10.64 3.63
N MET A 30 -7.38 -10.15 4.69
CA MET A 30 -6.73 -10.96 5.71
C MET A 30 -6.89 -10.33 7.09
N ALA A 31 -7.06 -11.17 8.12
CA ALA A 31 -7.06 -10.76 9.51
C ALA A 31 -6.42 -11.83 10.39
N ALA A 32 -5.53 -11.43 11.29
CA ALA A 32 -4.90 -12.35 12.23
C ALA A 32 -4.37 -11.60 13.47
N GLU A 33 -4.33 -12.31 14.59
CA GLU A 33 -3.54 -11.86 15.74
C GLU A 33 -2.07 -12.24 15.57
N MET A 34 -1.19 -11.26 15.73
CA MET A 34 0.25 -11.42 15.58
C MET A 34 1.01 -10.48 16.52
N GLY A 35 2.30 -10.73 16.72
CA GLY A 35 3.19 -9.77 17.37
C GLY A 35 3.43 -8.58 16.45
N MET A 36 3.42 -7.37 17.00
CA MET A 36 3.74 -6.15 16.25
C MET A 36 4.62 -5.24 17.09
N ARG A 37 5.67 -4.70 16.47
CA ARG A 37 6.53 -3.66 17.03
C ARG A 37 6.56 -2.46 16.10
N GLY A 38 6.25 -1.28 16.64
CA GLY A 38 6.29 -0.04 15.88
C GLY A 38 7.70 0.52 15.69
N PRO A 39 7.83 1.64 14.96
CA PRO A 39 9.11 2.27 14.64
C PRO A 39 9.72 3.06 15.80
N LYS A 40 9.04 3.18 16.94
CA LYS A 40 9.55 3.95 18.08
C LYS A 40 10.74 3.22 18.71
N LYS A 41 11.83 3.95 18.94
CA LYS A 41 13.04 3.41 19.60
C LYS A 41 12.68 2.88 21.00
N GLY A 42 13.00 1.62 21.26
CA GLY A 42 12.66 0.94 22.51
C GLY A 42 11.22 0.42 22.61
N ASP A 43 10.42 0.48 21.53
CA ASP A 43 9.12 -0.19 21.51
C ASP A 43 9.33 -1.71 21.55
N VAL A 44 8.46 -2.37 22.31
CA VAL A 44 8.46 -3.82 22.48
C VAL A 44 7.39 -4.44 21.58
N VAL A 45 7.56 -5.71 21.26
CA VAL A 45 6.54 -6.48 20.54
C VAL A 45 5.30 -6.56 21.40
N LYS A 46 4.14 -6.28 20.81
CA LYS A 46 2.83 -6.38 21.47
C LYS A 46 1.90 -7.19 20.58
N ARG A 47 1.04 -8.01 21.18
CA ARG A 47 -0.02 -8.73 20.46
C ARG A 47 -1.03 -7.73 19.89
N ARG A 48 -1.33 -7.83 18.60
CA ARG A 48 -2.27 -6.96 17.89
C ARG A 48 -3.13 -7.81 16.96
N LEU A 49 -4.39 -7.43 16.82
CA LEU A 49 -5.18 -7.84 15.68
C LEU A 49 -4.77 -6.97 14.50
N VAL A 50 -4.32 -7.58 13.42
CA VAL A 50 -3.92 -6.91 12.19
C VAL A 50 -4.92 -7.28 11.10
N LYS A 51 -5.43 -6.29 10.38
CA LYS A 51 -6.38 -6.45 9.27
C LYS A 51 -5.85 -5.77 8.03
N LEU A 52 -5.80 -6.49 6.92
CA LEU A 52 -5.64 -5.92 5.59
C LEU A 52 -7.03 -5.62 5.04
N VAL A 53 -7.28 -4.35 4.69
CA VAL A 53 -8.52 -3.90 4.05
C VAL A 53 -8.13 -3.02 2.86
N VAL A 54 -8.42 -3.46 1.64
CA VAL A 54 -8.01 -2.79 0.40
C VAL A 54 -6.47 -2.65 0.36
N ASN A 55 -5.95 -1.43 0.52
CA ASN A 55 -4.51 -1.13 0.57
C ASN A 55 -4.09 -0.54 1.92
N PHE A 56 -4.89 -0.77 2.96
CA PHE A 56 -4.59 -0.37 4.33
C PHE A 56 -4.35 -1.58 5.22
N LEU A 57 -3.26 -1.52 5.99
CA LEU A 57 -2.98 -2.46 7.07
C LEU A 57 -3.33 -1.80 8.41
N PHE A 58 -4.52 -2.11 8.91
CA PHE A 58 -5.01 -1.64 10.20
C PHE A 58 -4.48 -2.52 11.33
N TYR A 59 -4.18 -1.93 12.48
CA TYR A 59 -3.80 -2.67 13.68
C TYR A 59 -4.53 -2.16 14.91
N PHE A 60 -5.07 -3.11 15.68
CA PHE A 60 -5.97 -2.90 16.80
C PHE A 60 -5.35 -3.49 18.06
N ARG A 61 -5.78 -3.00 19.23
CA ARG A 61 -5.66 -3.82 20.43
C ARG A 61 -6.64 -4.98 20.31
N THR A 62 -6.34 -6.11 20.93
CA THR A 62 -7.17 -7.33 20.80
C THR A 62 -8.55 -7.18 21.45
N ASP A 63 -8.71 -6.18 22.31
CA ASP A 63 -9.91 -5.85 23.08
C ASP A 63 -10.62 -4.56 22.62
N GLU A 64 -10.14 -3.91 21.55
CA GLU A 64 -10.70 -2.65 21.05
C GLU A 64 -11.25 -2.81 19.63
N GLU A 65 -12.38 -2.16 19.34
CA GLU A 65 -12.98 -2.14 17.99
C GLU A 65 -12.38 -1.07 17.07
N GLU A 66 -11.79 -0.02 17.65
CA GLU A 66 -11.19 1.06 16.88
C GLU A 66 -9.70 0.80 16.62
N PRO A 67 -9.19 1.10 15.41
CA PRO A 67 -7.79 0.88 15.10
C PRO A 67 -6.92 1.86 15.87
N ILE A 68 -5.79 1.36 16.39
CA ILE A 68 -4.74 2.22 16.97
C ILE A 68 -4.08 3.05 15.87
N GLY A 69 -4.02 2.48 14.67
CA GLY A 69 -3.51 3.14 13.48
C GLY A 69 -3.68 2.29 12.24
N ALA A 70 -3.27 2.86 11.12
CA ALA A 70 -3.29 2.23 9.81
C ALA A 70 -1.99 2.54 9.07
N LEU A 71 -1.50 1.57 8.31
CA LEU A 71 -0.42 1.77 7.36
C LEU A 71 -1.00 1.74 5.95
N LEU A 72 -0.77 2.80 5.19
CA LEU A 72 -1.13 2.84 3.78
C LEU A 72 -0.03 2.17 2.96
N LEU A 73 -0.39 1.15 2.17
CA LEU A 73 0.56 0.34 1.41
C LEU A 73 0.93 1.01 0.07
N GLU A 74 1.59 2.17 0.16
CA GLU A 74 2.20 2.88 -0.95
C GLU A 74 3.68 3.11 -0.68
N GLN A 75 4.52 2.99 -1.72
CA GLN A 75 5.98 3.14 -1.58
C GLN A 75 6.59 2.36 -0.40
N CYS A 76 5.98 1.21 -0.07
CA CYS A 76 6.42 0.37 1.04
C CYS A 76 7.33 -0.76 0.54
N ARG A 77 8.31 -1.12 1.35
CA ARG A 77 9.17 -2.28 1.15
C ARG A 77 8.89 -3.29 2.24
N VAL A 78 8.48 -4.48 1.82
CA VAL A 78 8.22 -5.62 2.71
C VAL A 78 9.42 -6.56 2.64
N GLU A 79 9.99 -6.91 3.79
CA GLU A 79 11.14 -7.82 3.87
C GLU A 79 10.87 -8.96 4.84
N LYS A 80 11.25 -10.18 4.45
CA LYS A 80 11.32 -11.32 5.38
C LYS A 80 12.57 -11.14 6.24
N GLU A 81 12.40 -11.09 7.56
CA GLU A 81 13.50 -10.96 8.52
C GLU A 81 13.97 -12.32 9.02
N ASP A 82 13.01 -13.22 9.28
CA ASP A 82 13.24 -14.59 9.76
C ASP A 82 12.08 -15.50 9.30
N SER A 83 12.08 -16.80 9.66
CA SER A 83 11.03 -17.75 9.27
C SER A 83 9.63 -17.27 9.63
N GLN A 84 9.44 -16.63 10.79
CA GLN A 84 8.12 -16.19 11.28
C GLN A 84 7.97 -14.66 11.37
N THR A 85 8.95 -13.90 10.85
CA THR A 85 9.01 -12.46 11.05
C THR A 85 9.19 -11.73 9.73
N PHE A 86 8.41 -10.68 9.52
CA PHE A 86 8.58 -9.76 8.40
C PHE A 86 8.56 -8.32 8.87
N SER A 87 9.05 -7.41 8.03
CA SER A 87 9.05 -5.99 8.30
C SER A 87 8.48 -5.19 7.14
N ILE A 88 7.99 -3.99 7.47
CA ILE A 88 7.55 -2.99 6.50
C ILE A 88 8.31 -1.70 6.78
N THR A 89 8.91 -1.14 5.74
CA THR A 89 9.53 0.19 5.72
C THR A 89 8.91 1.02 4.59
N PHE A 90 9.01 2.34 4.66
CA PHE A 90 8.47 3.26 3.65
C PHE A 90 9.60 4.07 3.03
N LEU A 91 9.53 4.32 1.72
CA LEU A 91 10.61 5.00 0.99
C LEU A 91 10.91 6.41 1.55
N ASP A 92 9.87 7.15 1.92
CA ASP A 92 10.00 8.51 2.46
C ASP A 92 10.36 8.53 3.96
N GLU A 93 10.28 7.39 4.64
CA GLU A 93 10.48 7.25 6.08
C GLU A 93 11.24 5.96 6.40
N THR A 94 12.40 5.75 5.77
CA THR A 94 13.17 4.49 5.86
C THR A 94 13.56 4.11 7.29
N GLU A 95 13.70 5.10 8.18
CA GLU A 95 13.98 4.90 9.60
C GLU A 95 12.78 4.31 10.37
N LYS A 96 11.57 4.39 9.81
CA LYS A 96 10.37 3.82 10.43
C LYS A 96 10.15 2.38 9.96
N LYS A 97 10.75 1.45 10.70
CA LYS A 97 10.58 0.00 10.52
C LYS A 97 9.47 -0.54 11.42
N TYR A 98 8.42 -1.09 10.83
CA TYR A 98 7.40 -1.88 11.51
C TYR A 98 7.78 -3.35 11.41
N VAL A 99 7.70 -4.11 12.50
CA VAL A 99 8.02 -5.53 12.52
C VAL A 99 6.83 -6.33 13.00
N PHE A 100 6.55 -7.44 12.32
CA PHE A 100 5.42 -8.32 12.55
C PHE A 100 5.91 -9.75 12.78
N GLU A 101 5.42 -10.39 13.84
CA GLU A 101 5.78 -11.74 14.26
C GLU A 101 4.55 -12.64 14.13
N CYS A 102 4.58 -13.51 13.13
CA CYS A 102 3.54 -14.47 12.80
C CYS A 102 3.62 -15.71 13.70
N ASN A 103 2.55 -16.49 13.76
CA ASN A 103 2.51 -17.74 14.52
C ASN A 103 3.11 -18.93 13.74
N SER A 104 3.32 -18.80 12.42
CA SER A 104 3.96 -19.80 11.57
C SER A 104 4.68 -19.17 10.38
N GLU A 105 5.55 -19.93 9.72
CA GLU A 105 6.24 -19.46 8.51
C GLU A 105 5.28 -19.34 7.33
N GLU A 106 4.29 -20.21 7.24
CA GLU A 106 3.23 -20.19 6.24
C GLU A 106 2.41 -18.91 6.37
N GLN A 107 2.00 -18.55 7.60
CA GLN A 107 1.31 -17.31 7.87
C GLN A 107 2.16 -16.10 7.45
N CYS A 108 3.47 -16.11 7.78
CA CYS A 108 4.38 -15.04 7.37
C CYS A 108 4.43 -14.85 5.84
N LYS A 109 4.54 -15.95 5.09
CA LYS A 109 4.53 -15.93 3.62
C LYS A 109 3.22 -15.38 3.06
N GLU A 110 2.07 -15.85 3.58
CA GLU A 110 0.74 -15.39 3.14
C GLU A 110 0.54 -13.90 3.37
N TRP A 111 1.01 -13.38 4.52
CA TRP A 111 0.95 -11.94 4.82
C TRP A 111 1.85 -11.13 3.90
N ILE A 112 3.10 -11.54 3.70
CA ILE A 112 4.02 -10.85 2.77
C ILE A 112 3.40 -10.78 1.37
N ASP A 113 2.91 -11.92 0.85
CA ASP A 113 2.32 -11.99 -0.48
C ASP A 113 1.08 -11.09 -0.61
N SER A 114 0.21 -11.08 0.41
CA SER A 114 -1.02 -10.30 0.38
C SER A 114 -0.75 -8.81 0.51
N ILE A 115 0.23 -8.41 1.34
CA ILE A 115 0.67 -7.01 1.45
C ILE A 115 1.29 -6.54 0.11
N ILE A 116 2.13 -7.36 -0.52
CA ILE A 116 2.70 -7.04 -1.84
C ILE A 116 1.57 -6.87 -2.86
N LYS A 117 0.59 -7.76 -2.88
CA LYS A 117 -0.56 -7.71 -3.80
C LYS A 117 -1.45 -6.47 -3.57
N ALA A 118 -1.62 -6.07 -2.32
CA ALA A 118 -2.39 -4.90 -1.92
C ALA A 118 -1.63 -3.57 -2.12
N SER A 119 -0.31 -3.61 -2.37
CA SER A 119 0.47 -2.40 -2.58
C SER A 119 0.04 -1.67 -3.86
N TYR A 120 0.04 -0.33 -3.81
CA TYR A 120 -0.35 0.50 -4.96
C TYR A 120 0.47 0.15 -6.22
N GLU A 121 1.77 -0.13 -6.08
CA GLU A 121 2.62 -0.44 -7.23
C GLU A 121 2.24 -1.75 -7.91
N PHE A 122 1.87 -2.76 -7.13
CA PHE A 122 1.40 -4.03 -7.68
C PHE A 122 0.04 -3.86 -8.36
N MET A 123 -0.91 -3.20 -7.70
CA MET A 123 -2.24 -2.93 -8.28
C MET A 123 -2.13 -2.12 -9.58
N ARG A 124 -1.26 -1.11 -9.62
CA ARG A 124 -1.00 -0.29 -10.81
C ARG A 124 -0.43 -1.12 -11.96
N ARG A 125 0.57 -1.98 -11.69
CA ARG A 125 1.14 -2.87 -12.72
C ARG A 125 0.10 -3.82 -13.29
N ASN A 126 -0.75 -4.41 -12.43
CA ASN A 126 -1.83 -5.27 -12.88
C ASN A 126 -2.89 -4.52 -13.69
N LEU A 127 -3.25 -3.30 -13.27
CA LEU A 127 -4.19 -2.47 -14.02
C LEU A 127 -3.69 -2.21 -15.45
N ILE A 128 -2.43 -1.78 -15.58
CA ILE A 128 -1.79 -1.55 -16.89
C ILE A 128 -1.77 -2.84 -17.71
N PHE A 129 -1.38 -3.95 -17.09
CA PHE A 129 -1.33 -5.26 -17.75
C PHE A 129 -2.71 -5.68 -18.27
N PHE A 130 -3.74 -5.66 -17.43
CA PHE A 130 -5.08 -6.08 -17.81
C PHE A 130 -5.73 -5.13 -18.83
N ARG A 131 -5.54 -3.81 -18.71
CA ARG A 131 -5.99 -2.85 -19.73
C ARG A 131 -5.37 -3.17 -21.09
N THR A 132 -4.06 -3.38 -21.13
CA THR A 132 -3.31 -3.72 -22.35
C THR A 132 -3.80 -5.03 -22.95
N GLU A 133 -3.97 -6.07 -22.13
CA GLU A 133 -4.37 -7.40 -22.61
C GLU A 133 -5.82 -7.43 -23.10
N ILE A 134 -6.74 -6.75 -22.40
CA ILE A 134 -8.14 -6.63 -22.84
C ILE A 134 -8.21 -5.83 -24.15
N HIS A 135 -7.48 -4.73 -24.26
CA HIS A 135 -7.43 -3.95 -25.50
C HIS A 135 -6.87 -4.79 -26.66
N ARG A 136 -5.81 -5.55 -26.43
CA ARG A 136 -5.23 -6.47 -27.43
C ARG A 136 -6.23 -7.52 -27.91
N LEU A 137 -7.05 -8.07 -27.00
CA LEU A 137 -8.02 -9.12 -27.31
C LEU A 137 -9.31 -8.60 -27.95
N THR A 138 -9.77 -7.42 -27.54
CA THR A 138 -11.10 -6.90 -27.91
C THR A 138 -11.06 -5.72 -28.88
N GLY A 139 -9.88 -5.11 -29.07
CA GLY A 139 -9.70 -3.88 -29.85
C GLY A 139 -10.27 -2.62 -29.18
N LYS A 140 -10.79 -2.73 -27.95
CA LYS A 140 -11.41 -1.62 -27.21
C LYS A 140 -10.75 -1.46 -25.86
N ASP A 141 -10.58 -0.22 -25.43
CA ASP A 141 -10.06 0.06 -24.10
C ASP A 141 -11.17 -0.18 -23.05
N PRO A 142 -10.96 -1.06 -22.06
CA PRO A 142 -11.99 -1.38 -21.06
C PRO A 142 -12.39 -0.18 -20.18
N LEU A 143 -11.54 0.85 -20.12
CA LEU A 143 -11.76 2.02 -19.27
C LEU A 143 -12.29 3.24 -20.02
N GLU A 144 -12.40 3.18 -21.35
CA GLU A 144 -12.83 4.30 -22.19
C GLU A 144 -14.22 4.83 -21.79
N GLN A 145 -15.17 3.92 -21.51
CA GLN A 145 -16.52 4.27 -21.08
C GLN A 145 -16.59 5.04 -19.76
N TYR A 146 -15.54 4.97 -18.94
CA TYR A 146 -15.44 5.68 -17.66
C TYR A 146 -14.67 7.00 -17.79
N GLY A 147 -14.21 7.37 -18.99
CA GLY A 147 -13.43 8.59 -19.23
C GLY A 147 -12.04 8.59 -18.59
N ILE A 148 -11.51 7.41 -18.23
CA ILE A 148 -10.19 7.26 -17.62
C ILE A 148 -9.16 7.09 -18.74
N SER A 149 -8.54 8.18 -19.19
CA SER A 149 -7.46 8.13 -20.20
C SER A 149 -6.14 7.62 -19.61
N ASP A 150 -5.16 7.29 -20.45
CA ASP A 150 -3.81 6.89 -20.03
C ASP A 150 -3.11 7.94 -19.13
N GLU A 151 -3.46 9.21 -19.28
CA GLU A 151 -2.91 10.34 -18.51
C GLU A 151 -3.55 10.52 -17.13
N THR A 152 -4.53 9.70 -16.74
CA THR A 152 -5.23 9.84 -15.46
C THR A 152 -4.28 9.52 -14.29
N ARG A 153 -3.53 10.54 -13.85
CA ARG A 153 -2.91 10.76 -12.53
C ARG A 153 -2.10 9.63 -11.88
N PHE A 154 -1.64 8.62 -12.62
CA PHE A 154 -0.76 7.57 -12.10
C PHE A 154 0.69 7.73 -12.58
N GLN A 155 1.17 8.97 -12.77
CA GLN A 155 2.53 9.25 -13.22
C GLN A 155 3.54 8.93 -12.11
N VAL A 156 4.25 7.81 -12.25
CA VAL A 156 5.56 7.66 -11.62
C VAL A 156 6.50 8.51 -12.46
N SER A 157 7.14 9.51 -11.86
CA SER A 157 8.28 10.19 -12.46
C SER A 157 9.45 9.20 -12.58
N ASN A 158 9.36 8.27 -13.52
CA ASN A 158 10.55 7.60 -14.03
C ASN A 158 11.25 8.64 -14.89
N GLY A 159 12.26 9.29 -14.31
CA GLY A 159 13.15 10.18 -15.01
C GLY A 159 13.85 9.43 -16.13
N GLN A 160 13.26 9.44 -17.32
CA GLN A 160 13.90 9.47 -18.62
C GLN A 160 12.81 9.74 -19.66
N LEU A 161 12.66 11.03 -19.95
CA LEU A 161 11.92 11.56 -21.07
C LEU A 161 12.60 11.02 -22.35
N LEU A 162 12.18 9.85 -22.84
CA LEU A 162 12.47 9.45 -24.22
C LEU A 162 11.70 10.43 -25.11
N LYS A 163 12.41 11.48 -25.53
CA LYS A 163 12.00 12.36 -26.63
C LYS A 163 11.68 11.48 -27.83
N ARG A 164 10.39 11.27 -28.08
CA ARG A 164 9.91 10.96 -29.43
C ARG A 164 10.26 12.18 -30.28
N ARG A 165 11.29 12.08 -31.10
CA ARG A 165 11.47 13.02 -32.21
C ARG A 165 10.50 12.57 -33.29
N ASP A 166 9.39 13.28 -33.41
CA ASP A 166 8.61 13.29 -34.63
C ASP A 166 9.44 13.99 -35.71
N THR A 167 9.75 13.26 -36.78
CA THR A 167 9.91 13.85 -38.11
C THR A 167 9.42 12.83 -39.12
N SER A 168 8.15 12.93 -39.50
CA SER A 168 7.68 12.47 -40.80
C SER A 168 7.97 13.57 -41.82
N SER A 169 8.68 13.16 -42.87
CA SER A 169 8.61 13.62 -44.27
C SER A 169 8.68 15.12 -44.60
N LEU A 170 9.76 15.50 -45.30
CA LEU A 170 9.76 15.76 -46.74
C LEU A 170 11.06 15.25 -47.36
#